data_AF-A0A7C8YMV7-F1
#
_entry.id   AF-A0A7C8YMV7-F1
#
_cell.length_a   1.000
_cell.length_b   1.000
_cell.length_c   1.000
_cell.angle_alpha   90.00
_cell.angle_beta   90.00
_cell.angle_gamma   90.00
#
_symmetry.space_group_name_H-M   'P 1'
#
loop_
_entity.id
_entity.type
_entity.pdbx_description
1 polymer ?
#
loop_
_entity_poly.entity_id
_entity_poly.type
_entity_poly.pdbx_seq_one_letter_code
_entity_poly.pdbx_strand_id
1 'polypeptide(L)'
;VAYLVQIWWLEVSGGLEFKFPAGTCSLFFILQLGKSSKRFGRRICNLEHIHGWEIKPVRFHLTTSDGQHVVSECHLNNPGSWILYHGGDFVIKDSNTLTKIGFALTQIDCTHIKGG
;
A
#
# COMPACT_ATOMS: atom_id res chain seq x y z
N VAL A 1 -8.54 -25.54 22.61
CA VAL A 1 -7.67 -24.34 22.74
C VAL A 1 -7.57 -23.71 21.38
N ALA A 2 -8.06 -22.48 21.19
CA ALA A 2 -7.90 -21.75 19.93
C ALA A 2 -6.69 -20.84 20.06
N TYR A 3 -5.68 -21.03 19.22
CA TYR A 3 -4.53 -20.15 19.13
C TYR A 3 -4.84 -19.07 18.10
N LEU A 4 -4.85 -17.80 18.51
CA LEU A 4 -4.92 -16.68 17.58
C LEU A 4 -3.57 -16.58 16.85
N VAL A 5 -3.47 -17.20 15.68
CA VAL A 5 -2.35 -16.95 14.77
C VAL A 5 -2.52 -15.52 14.24
N GLN A 6 -1.47 -14.70 14.36
CA GLN A 6 -1.48 -13.26 14.15
C GLN A 6 -2.34 -12.80 12.95
N ILE A 7 -3.23 -11.84 13.21
CA ILE A 7 -3.96 -11.13 12.16
C ILE A 7 -3.03 -10.07 11.60
N TRP A 8 -2.71 -10.18 10.30
CA TRP A 8 -1.97 -9.17 9.57
C TRP A 8 -2.96 -8.37 8.73
N TRP A 9 -3.12 -7.09 9.08
CA TRP A 9 -3.84 -6.13 8.26
C TRP A 9 -2.99 -4.89 8.03
N LEU A 10 -3.05 -4.36 6.81
CA LEU A 10 -2.45 -3.09 6.42
C LEU A 10 -3.56 -2.19 5.93
N GLU A 11 -3.63 -1.00 6.49
CA GLU A 11 -4.44 0.08 5.96
C GLU A 11 -3.59 1.35 5.95
N VAL A 12 -3.42 1.93 4.77
CA VAL A 12 -2.88 3.27 4.60
C VAL A 12 -3.92 4.03 3.81
N SER A 13 -4.42 5.14 4.35
CA SER A 13 -5.36 6.00 3.64
C SER A 13 -4.90 7.44 3.78
N GLY A 14 -5.09 8.24 2.73
CA GLY A 14 -4.77 9.65 2.75
C GLY A 14 -5.38 10.37 1.58
N GLY A 15 -5.11 11.67 1.55
CA GLY A 15 -5.44 12.50 0.41
C GLY A 15 -4.54 13.72 0.40
N LEU A 16 -4.39 14.30 -0.78
CA LEU A 16 -3.69 15.55 -0.98
C LEU A 16 -4.43 16.37 -2.04
N GLU A 17 -4.19 17.66 -2.03
CA GLU A 17 -4.77 18.59 -2.97
C GLU A 17 -3.66 19.48 -3.54
N PHE A 18 -3.47 19.42 -4.85
CA PHE A 18 -2.34 20.08 -5.51
C PHE A 18 -2.69 20.45 -6.96
N LYS A 19 -1.96 21.41 -7.54
CA LYS A 19 -2.07 21.74 -8.96
C LYS A 19 -1.12 20.86 -9.77
N PHE A 20 -1.66 19.84 -10.41
CA PHE A 20 -0.87 18.92 -11.22
C PHE A 20 -0.70 19.45 -12.65
N PRO A 21 0.39 19.09 -13.35
CA PRO A 21 0.48 19.27 -14.79
C PRO A 21 -0.64 18.50 -15.50
N ALA A 22 -1.14 19.04 -16.62
CA ALA A 22 -2.12 18.35 -17.44
C ALA A 22 -1.48 17.11 -18.11
N GLY A 23 -2.22 16.00 -18.15
CA GLY A 23 -1.77 14.73 -18.70
C GLY A 23 -1.99 13.54 -17.75
N THR A 24 -1.40 12.41 -18.11
CA THR A 24 -1.47 11.18 -17.30
C THR A 24 -0.42 11.22 -16.18
N CYS A 25 -0.89 11.07 -14.95
CA CYS A 25 -0.07 10.97 -13.75
C CYS A 25 -0.19 9.56 -13.16
N SER A 26 0.86 9.09 -12.51
CA SER A 26 0.90 7.79 -11.83
C SER A 26 1.18 7.98 -10.35
N LEU A 27 0.43 7.29 -9.48
CA LEU A 27 0.68 7.25 -8.05
C LEU A 27 1.47 5.99 -7.69
N PHE A 28 2.52 6.16 -6.89
CA PHE A 28 3.32 5.05 -6.38
C PHE A 28 3.43 5.07 -4.86
N PHE A 29 3.46 3.88 -4.26
CA PHE A 29 3.70 3.67 -2.84
C PHE A 29 5.09 3.08 -2.64
N ILE A 30 5.90 3.70 -1.78
CA ILE A 30 7.19 3.14 -1.37
C ILE A 30 6.98 2.44 -0.04
N LEU A 31 7.12 1.10 -0.04
CA LEU A 31 6.88 0.27 1.14
C LEU A 31 8.12 -0.56 1.46
N GLN A 32 8.46 -0.69 2.74
CA GLN A 32 9.40 -1.68 3.26
C GLN A 32 8.66 -2.61 4.21
N LEU A 33 8.56 -3.88 3.84
CA LEU A 33 8.05 -4.89 4.74
C LEU A 33 9.13 -5.28 5.74
N GLY A 34 8.79 -5.15 7.02
CA GLY A 34 9.65 -5.52 8.13
C GLY A 34 10.06 -4.39 9.04
N LYS A 35 10.57 -4.74 10.22
CA LYS A 35 10.98 -3.75 11.22
C LYS A 35 12.40 -3.31 10.93
N SER A 36 12.56 -2.06 10.48
CA SER A 36 13.88 -1.43 10.38
C SER A 36 14.50 -1.34 11.77
N SER A 37 15.68 -1.93 11.94
CA SER A 37 16.46 -1.93 13.19
C SER A 37 17.90 -1.49 12.92
N LYS A 38 18.60 -1.03 13.96
CA LYS A 38 20.03 -0.75 13.91
C LYS A 38 20.75 -1.72 14.84
N ARG A 39 21.68 -2.51 14.30
CA ARG A 39 22.58 -3.37 15.10
C ARG A 39 24.01 -3.00 14.76
N PHE A 40 24.82 -2.65 15.76
CA PHE A 40 26.22 -2.22 15.60
C PHE A 40 26.42 -1.14 14.52
N GLY A 41 25.54 -0.13 14.47
CA GLY A 41 25.63 0.96 13.49
C GLY A 41 25.16 0.62 12.06
N ARG A 42 24.91 -0.65 11.74
CA ARG A 42 24.35 -1.08 10.45
C ARG A 42 22.83 -1.13 10.49
N ARG A 43 22.17 -0.58 9.46
CA ARG A 43 20.71 -0.72 9.27
C ARG A 43 20.43 -2.15 8.80
N ILE A 44 19.57 -2.85 9.54
CA ILE A 44 19.14 -4.23 9.27
C ILE A 44 17.62 -4.23 9.27
N CYS A 45 16.99 -5.05 8.40
CA CYS A 45 15.56 -5.30 8.49
C CYS A 45 15.33 -6.63 9.22
N ASN A 46 14.56 -6.62 10.31
CA ASN A 46 14.17 -7.84 10.99
C ASN A 46 12.94 -8.43 10.29
N LEU A 47 13.08 -9.69 9.81
CA LEU A 47 12.07 -10.45 9.08
C LEU A 47 11.37 -11.51 9.94
N GLU A 48 11.76 -11.69 11.21
CA GLU A 48 11.29 -12.78 12.10
C GLU A 48 9.78 -12.78 12.35
N HIS A 49 9.09 -11.68 12.06
CA HIS A 49 7.65 -11.53 12.22
C HIS A 49 6.99 -11.05 10.91
N ILE A 50 7.53 -11.39 9.75
CA ILE A 50 6.90 -11.10 8.46
C ILE A 50 6.45 -12.42 7.85
N HIS A 51 5.16 -12.72 7.99
CA HIS A 51 4.54 -13.90 7.39
C HIS A 51 3.17 -13.51 6.84
N GLY A 52 2.75 -14.12 5.74
CA GLY A 52 1.39 -14.00 5.22
C GLY A 52 1.12 -12.81 4.29
N TRP A 53 2.08 -11.93 4.09
CA TRP A 53 1.96 -10.76 3.19
C TRP A 53 1.89 -11.16 1.71
N GLU A 54 2.43 -12.32 1.38
CA GLU A 54 2.43 -12.96 0.07
C GLU A 54 1.17 -13.77 -0.24
N ILE A 55 0.31 -14.03 0.76
CA ILE A 55 -0.86 -14.91 0.62
C ILE A 55 -2.01 -14.23 -0.12
N LYS A 56 -2.25 -12.96 0.18
CA LYS A 56 -3.27 -12.14 -0.48
C LYS A 56 -2.63 -10.91 -1.10
N PRO A 57 -3.14 -10.40 -2.22
CA PRO A 57 -2.65 -9.14 -2.75
C PRO A 57 -3.06 -7.98 -1.82
N VAL A 58 -2.22 -6.95 -1.79
CA VAL A 58 -2.66 -5.61 -1.41
C VAL A 58 -3.55 -5.04 -2.50
N ARG A 59 -4.56 -4.28 -2.09
CA ARG A 59 -5.44 -3.51 -2.97
C ARG A 59 -5.18 -2.01 -2.80
N PHE A 60 -4.81 -1.36 -3.89
CA PHE A 60 -4.69 0.09 -3.99
C PHE A 60 -6.01 0.66 -4.50
N HIS A 61 -6.40 1.78 -3.92
CA HIS A 61 -7.51 2.61 -4.36
C HIS A 61 -6.99 4.01 -4.61
N LEU A 62 -7.43 4.61 -5.70
CA LEU A 62 -7.14 5.97 -6.07
C LEU A 62 -8.43 6.63 -6.51
N THR A 63 -8.72 7.81 -5.97
CA THR A 63 -9.85 8.65 -6.36
C THR A 63 -9.38 10.06 -6.65
N THR A 64 -10.12 10.75 -7.51
CA THR A 64 -9.89 12.17 -7.82
C THR A 64 -11.18 12.97 -7.63
N SER A 65 -11.06 14.27 -7.38
CA SER A 65 -12.22 15.17 -7.23
C SER A 65 -13.08 15.27 -8.49
N ASP A 66 -12.53 14.97 -9.67
CA ASP A 66 -13.27 14.92 -10.93
C ASP A 66 -13.94 13.56 -11.18
N GLY A 67 -13.91 12.65 -10.20
CA GLY A 67 -14.68 11.42 -10.17
C GLY A 67 -13.97 10.20 -10.75
N GLN A 68 -12.67 10.27 -11.08
CA GLN A 68 -11.93 9.07 -11.47
C GLN A 68 -11.76 8.16 -10.25
N HIS A 69 -11.85 6.86 -10.49
CA HIS A 69 -11.65 5.83 -9.48
C HIS A 69 -10.87 4.69 -10.12
N VAL A 70 -9.71 4.38 -9.53
CA VAL A 70 -8.79 3.34 -10.01
C VAL A 70 -8.50 2.38 -8.87
N VAL A 71 -8.53 1.10 -9.20
CA VAL A 71 -8.19 0.00 -8.28
C VAL A 71 -7.14 -0.86 -8.94
N SER A 72 -6.05 -1.12 -8.21
CA SER A 72 -5.02 -2.08 -8.63
C SER A 72 -4.70 -3.03 -7.49
N GLU A 73 -4.20 -4.21 -7.83
CA GLU A 73 -3.82 -5.23 -6.86
C GLU A 73 -2.43 -5.78 -7.20
N CYS A 74 -1.59 -5.98 -6.18
CA CYS A 74 -0.33 -6.69 -6.35
C CYS A 74 0.07 -7.41 -5.06
N HIS A 75 1.02 -8.34 -5.16
CA HIS A 75 1.54 -9.03 -3.98
C HIS A 75 2.81 -8.36 -3.46
N LEU A 76 2.97 -8.28 -2.15
CA LEU A 76 4.16 -7.69 -1.53
C LEU A 76 5.27 -8.73 -1.37
N ASN A 77 6.01 -9.00 -2.46
CA ASN A 77 6.82 -10.21 -2.61
C ASN A 77 8.30 -10.10 -2.24
N ASN A 78 8.82 -8.96 -1.76
CA ASN A 78 10.23 -8.89 -1.32
C ASN A 78 10.40 -8.18 0.03
N PRO A 79 10.33 -8.94 1.15
CA PRO A 79 10.49 -8.35 2.47
C PRO A 79 11.93 -7.89 2.71
N GLY A 80 12.11 -6.88 3.56
CA GLY A 80 13.42 -6.31 3.89
C GLY A 80 13.89 -5.15 3.01
N SER A 81 13.36 -5.02 1.79
CA SER A 81 13.74 -3.98 0.83
C SER A 81 12.69 -2.88 0.71
N TRP A 82 13.11 -1.66 0.37
CA TRP A 82 12.20 -0.61 -0.07
C TRP A 82 11.80 -0.89 -1.52
N ILE A 83 10.51 -1.02 -1.78
CA ILE A 83 9.98 -1.29 -3.12
C ILE A 83 8.96 -0.23 -3.49
N LEU A 84 9.03 0.20 -4.74
CA LEU A 84 8.07 1.10 -5.36
C LEU A 84 6.94 0.27 -5.99
N TYR A 85 5.73 0.41 -5.45
CA TYR A 85 4.53 -0.26 -5.95
C TYR A 85 3.65 0.74 -6.71
N HIS A 86 3.21 0.36 -7.90
CA HIS A 86 2.29 1.17 -8.70
C HIS A 86 0.86 1.04 -8.16
N GLY A 87 0.30 2.17 -7.71
CA GLY A 87 -1.03 2.23 -7.13
C GLY A 87 -2.13 2.58 -8.14
N GLY A 88 -1.76 3.11 -9.31
CA GLY A 88 -2.70 3.45 -10.37
C GLY A 88 -2.34 4.73 -11.11
N ASP A 89 -3.01 4.92 -12.24
CA ASP A 89 -2.86 6.09 -13.12
C ASP A 89 -4.13 6.93 -13.12
N PHE A 90 -4.01 8.24 -13.23
CA PHE A 90 -5.12 9.19 -13.29
C PHE A 90 -4.79 10.32 -14.26
N VAL A 91 -5.82 10.93 -14.84
CA VAL A 91 -5.67 11.98 -15.85
C VAL A 91 -5.98 13.34 -15.25
N ILE A 92 -5.08 14.29 -15.43
CA ILE A 92 -5.30 15.70 -15.08
C ILE A 92 -5.71 16.44 -16.35
N LYS A 93 -6.94 16.97 -16.36
CA LYS A 93 -7.48 17.70 -17.51
C LYS A 93 -7.07 19.17 -17.55
N ASP A 94 -7.05 19.83 -16.38
CA ASP A 94 -6.76 21.26 -16.27
C ASP A 94 -5.70 21.51 -15.18
N SER A 95 -4.52 21.97 -15.62
CA SER A 95 -3.40 22.27 -14.74
C SER A 95 -3.57 23.54 -13.87
N ASN A 96 -4.58 24.36 -14.15
CA ASN A 96 -4.83 25.58 -13.40
C ASN A 96 -5.68 25.34 -12.15
N THR A 97 -6.35 24.19 -12.08
CA THR A 97 -7.24 23.80 -10.98
C THR A 97 -6.50 22.96 -9.94
N LEU A 98 -6.90 23.11 -8.68
CA LEU A 98 -6.50 22.17 -7.65
C LEU A 98 -7.22 20.85 -7.90
N THR A 99 -6.46 19.77 -8.00
CA THR A 99 -7.01 18.42 -8.04
C THR A 99 -6.79 17.79 -6.68
N LYS A 100 -7.89 17.36 -6.05
CA LYS A 100 -7.82 16.56 -4.84
C LYS A 100 -7.74 15.09 -5.24
N ILE A 101 -6.75 14.40 -4.73
CA ILE A 101 -6.62 12.95 -4.86
C ILE A 101 -6.85 12.30 -3.49
N GLY A 102 -7.66 11.25 -3.47
CA GLY A 102 -7.77 10.32 -2.35
C GLY A 102 -7.04 9.04 -2.72
N PHE A 103 -6.33 8.45 -1.77
CA PHE A 103 -5.65 7.19 -2.00
C PHE A 103 -5.78 6.28 -0.78
N ALA A 104 -5.90 4.99 -1.03
CA ALA A 104 -5.85 3.98 0.01
C ALA A 104 -5.08 2.74 -0.45
N LEU A 105 -4.51 2.03 0.51
CA LEU A 105 -3.83 0.76 0.35
C LEU A 105 -4.35 -0.13 1.47
N THR A 106 -4.94 -1.26 1.09
CA THR A 106 -5.55 -2.19 2.04
C THR A 106 -5.08 -3.61 1.78
N GLN A 107 -4.82 -4.35 2.85
CA GLN A 107 -4.68 -5.80 2.82
C GLN A 107 -5.26 -6.32 4.11
N ILE A 108 -6.31 -7.13 4.00
CA ILE A 108 -7.00 -7.68 5.15
C ILE A 108 -6.90 -9.19 5.03
N ASP A 109 -6.05 -9.81 5.85
CA ASP A 109 -6.04 -11.26 5.96
C ASP A 109 -6.87 -11.74 7.17
N CYS A 110 -8.17 -11.94 6.92
CA CYS A 110 -9.07 -12.64 7.83
C CYS A 110 -9.07 -14.15 7.55
N THR A 111 -7.91 -14.82 7.51
CA THR A 111 -7.87 -16.30 7.47
C THR A 111 -8.12 -16.87 8.86
N HIS A 112 -9.38 -16.79 9.29
CA HIS A 112 -9.86 -17.55 10.44
C HIS A 112 -10.03 -19.01 9.98
N ILE A 113 -9.05 -19.88 10.24
CA ILE A 113 -9.31 -21.32 10.20
C ILE A 113 -10.13 -21.62 11.46
N LYS A 114 -11.46 -21.74 11.34
CA LYS A 114 -12.25 -22.46 12.32
C LYS A 114 -11.82 -23.92 12.24
N GLY A 115 -10.82 -24.31 13.04
CA GLY A 115 -10.48 -25.70 13.26
C GLY A 115 -11.69 -26.41 13.87
N GLY A 116 -12.14 -27.49 13.22
CA GLY A 116 -13.10 -28.44 13.76
C GLY A 116 -12.47 -29.35 14.80
#